data_AF-A0A1Y6KW38-F1
#
_entry.id   AF-A0A1Y6KW38-F1
#
_cell.length_a   1.000
_cell.length_b   1.000
_cell.length_c   1.000
_cell.angle_alpha   90.00
_cell.angle_beta   90.00
_cell.angle_gamma   90.00
#
_symmetry.space_group_name_H-M   'P 1'
#
loop_
_entity.id
_entity.type
_entity.pdbx_description
1 polymer ?
#
loop_
_entity_poly.entity_id
_entity_poly.type
_entity_poly.pdbx_seq_one_letter_code
_entity_poly.pdbx_strand_id
1 'polypeptide(L)'
;MVLPQCEVNIQRCYCDQGFTAETFAQNNDETMHSAIESIRIQIMGDNSIPPSKKSREIITRLNEMNIFDLKDSAQIAAQGLNISINTIYRYLRELRHHEALH
;
A
#
# COMPACT_ATOMS: atom_id res chain seq x y z
N MET A 1 27.98 14.35 44.75
CA MET A 1 26.91 14.88 43.88
C MET A 1 27.19 14.41 42.47
N VAL A 2 26.13 14.10 41.74
CA VAL A 2 26.04 13.16 40.62
C VAL A 2 26.01 13.91 39.28
N LEU A 3 26.65 13.32 38.25
CA LEU A 3 26.50 13.54 36.78
C LEU A 3 27.00 14.88 36.17
N PRO A 4 27.20 14.98 34.84
CA PRO A 4 27.77 14.01 33.90
C PRO A 4 28.74 14.63 32.85
N GLN A 5 29.44 13.73 32.19
CA GLN A 5 30.23 13.94 30.97
C GLN A 5 29.35 14.36 29.79
N CYS A 6 29.72 15.43 29.10
CA CYS A 6 29.23 15.75 27.75
C CYS A 6 30.44 16.17 26.92
N GLU A 7 31.19 15.21 26.40
CA GLU A 7 32.15 15.46 25.33
C GLU A 7 31.44 15.25 23.99
N VAL A 8 31.02 16.36 23.40
CA VAL A 8 30.58 16.42 22.01
C VAL A 8 31.85 16.54 21.15
N ASN A 9 32.14 15.51 20.35
CA ASN A 9 33.11 15.64 19.27
C ASN A 9 32.51 15.18 17.93
N ILE A 10 32.80 16.01 16.95
CA ILE A 10 32.26 16.18 15.61
C ILE A 10 32.75 15.11 14.65
N GLN A 11 31.86 14.60 13.81
CA GLN A 11 32.20 14.12 12.47
C GLN A 11 31.06 14.51 11.49
N ARG A 12 31.41 15.36 10.52
CA ARG A 12 30.60 15.96 9.42
C ARG A 12 29.82 14.91 8.60
N CYS A 13 28.69 15.21 7.96
CA CYS A 13 28.59 16.01 6.71
C CYS A 13 27.17 16.56 6.43
N TYR A 14 27.16 17.66 5.65
CA TYR A 14 26.04 18.51 5.23
C TYR A 14 25.01 17.84 4.31
N CYS A 15 23.73 18.16 4.52
CA CYS A 15 22.91 18.79 3.48
C CYS A 15 22.09 19.91 4.14
N ASP A 16 22.44 21.15 3.82
CA ASP A 16 21.52 22.28 3.82
C ASP A 16 20.45 22.00 2.76
N GLN A 17 19.17 22.05 3.12
CA GLN A 17 18.18 22.92 2.46
C GLN A 17 16.76 22.60 2.95
N GLY A 18 16.15 23.60 3.57
CA GLY A 18 14.92 24.19 3.07
C GLY A 18 13.66 23.33 2.98
N PHE A 19 12.65 23.83 3.71
CA PHE A 19 11.21 23.66 3.48
C PHE A 19 10.54 22.55 4.30
N THR A 20 9.95 23.00 5.42
CA THR A 20 8.79 22.36 6.06
C THR A 20 7.63 22.24 5.06
N ALA A 21 7.62 21.16 4.28
CA ALA A 21 6.45 20.61 3.58
C ALA A 21 6.45 19.08 3.55
N GLU A 22 7.19 18.45 4.47
CA GLU A 22 7.42 17.00 4.52
C GLU A 22 6.25 16.21 5.13
N THR A 23 5.00 16.60 4.84
CA THR A 23 3.82 15.90 5.40
C THR A 23 2.60 15.84 4.48
N PHE A 24 2.50 16.67 3.43
CA PHE A 24 1.35 16.61 2.51
C PHE A 24 1.56 15.73 1.28
N ALA A 25 2.81 15.40 0.95
CA ALA A 25 3.18 14.52 -0.17
C ALA A 25 3.74 13.19 0.36
N GLN A 26 3.06 12.56 1.31
CA GLN A 26 3.39 11.18 1.69
C GLN A 26 3.28 10.33 0.43
N ASN A 27 4.41 9.79 -0.03
CA ASN A 27 4.57 9.17 -1.35
C ASN A 27 3.35 8.29 -1.69
N ASN A 28 2.66 8.59 -2.79
CA ASN A 28 1.48 7.83 -3.22
C ASN A 28 1.79 6.32 -3.25
N ASP A 29 3.03 5.96 -3.61
CA ASP A 29 3.55 4.59 -3.59
C ASP A 29 3.55 3.97 -2.19
N GLU A 30 4.05 4.66 -1.18
CA GLU A 30 4.06 4.17 0.21
C GLU A 30 2.64 3.95 0.75
N THR A 31 1.71 4.84 0.38
CA THR A 31 0.30 4.72 0.74
C THR A 31 -0.32 3.48 0.07
N MET A 32 -0.04 3.26 -1.21
CA MET A 32 -0.51 2.07 -1.94
C MET A 32 0.06 0.78 -1.34
N HIS A 33 1.38 0.73 -1.13
CA HIS A 33 2.04 -0.44 -0.55
C HIS A 33 1.46 -0.77 0.83
N SER A 34 1.26 0.26 1.66
CA SER A 34 0.68 0.10 3.00
C SER A 34 -0.76 -0.42 2.95
N ALA A 35 -1.59 0.10 2.04
CA ALA A 35 -2.96 -0.34 1.86
C ALA A 35 -3.04 -1.80 1.37
N ILE A 36 -2.23 -2.14 0.35
CA ILE A 36 -2.18 -3.50 -0.22
C ILE A 36 -1.78 -4.52 0.85
N GLU A 37 -0.73 -4.24 1.62
CA GLU A 37 -0.27 -5.17 2.64
C GLU A 37 -1.27 -5.30 3.80
N SER A 38 -1.87 -4.19 4.24
CA SER A 38 -2.87 -4.20 5.31
C SER A 38 -4.08 -5.08 4.96
N ILE A 39 -4.65 -4.89 3.77
CA ILE A 39 -5.78 -5.70 3.29
C ILE A 39 -5.37 -7.15 3.08
N ARG A 40 -4.17 -7.39 2.52
CA ARG A 40 -3.65 -8.74 2.32
C ARG A 40 -3.57 -9.48 3.65
N ILE A 41 -2.98 -8.90 4.69
CA ILE A 41 -2.88 -9.51 6.02
C ILE A 41 -4.28 -9.80 6.58
N GLN A 42 -5.19 -8.83 6.51
CA GLN A 42 -6.55 -8.97 7.02
C GLN A 42 -7.28 -10.15 6.37
N ILE A 43 -7.28 -10.24 5.04
CA ILE A 43 -7.97 -11.29 4.30
C ILE A 43 -7.25 -12.64 4.43
N MET A 44 -5.92 -12.65 4.48
CA MET A 44 -5.15 -13.88 4.65
C MET A 44 -5.33 -14.48 6.05
N GLY A 45 -5.54 -13.65 7.08
CA GLY A 45 -5.87 -14.09 8.44
C GLY A 45 -7.34 -14.51 8.63
N ASP A 46 -8.23 -14.15 7.72
CA ASP A 46 -9.65 -14.49 7.82
C ASP A 46 -9.92 -15.93 7.33
N ASN A 47 -10.33 -16.81 8.25
CA ASN A 47 -10.65 -18.21 7.97
C ASN A 47 -12.06 -18.42 7.41
N SER A 48 -12.92 -17.39 7.43
CA SER A 48 -14.26 -17.46 6.83
C SER A 48 -14.19 -17.40 5.29
N ILE A 49 -13.09 -16.88 4.75
CA ILE A 49 -12.88 -16.72 3.32
C ILE A 49 -12.09 -17.93 2.78
N PRO A 50 -12.65 -18.73 1.86
CA PRO A 50 -11.93 -19.83 1.24
C PRO A 50 -10.63 -19.35 0.57
N PRO A 51 -9.52 -20.11 0.64
CA PRO A 51 -8.25 -19.72 0.01
C PRO A 51 -8.39 -19.34 -1.47
N SER A 52 -9.24 -20.05 -2.21
CA SER A 52 -9.52 -19.79 -3.64
C SER A 52 -10.25 -18.47 -3.92
N LYS A 53 -10.84 -17.84 -2.89
CA LYS A 53 -11.57 -16.57 -2.98
C LYS A 53 -10.77 -15.38 -2.45
N LYS A 54 -9.68 -15.62 -1.70
CA LYS A 54 -8.91 -14.55 -1.05
C LYS A 54 -8.33 -13.53 -2.04
N SER A 55 -7.74 -13.96 -3.16
CA SER A 55 -7.20 -13.01 -4.15
C SER A 55 -8.28 -12.11 -4.75
N ARG A 56 -9.48 -12.65 -5.00
CA ARG A 56 -10.61 -11.87 -5.51
C ARG A 56 -11.07 -10.86 -4.46
N GLU A 57 -11.23 -11.31 -3.22
CA GLU A 57 -11.65 -10.45 -2.11
C GLU A 57 -10.68 -9.28 -1.89
N ILE A 58 -9.37 -9.54 -1.89
CA ILE A 58 -8.37 -8.47 -1.72
C ILE A 58 -8.51 -7.41 -2.83
N ILE A 59 -8.67 -7.83 -4.08
CA ILE A 59 -8.85 -6.91 -5.20
C ILE A 59 -10.16 -6.13 -5.08
N THR A 60 -11.24 -6.77 -4.63
CA THR A 60 -12.51 -6.08 -4.36
C THR A 60 -12.32 -4.98 -3.31
N ARG A 61 -11.69 -5.28 -2.16
CA ARG A 61 -11.45 -4.29 -1.10
C ARG A 61 -10.56 -3.13 -1.54
N LEU A 62 -9.52 -3.42 -2.33
CA LEU A 62 -8.66 -2.37 -2.89
C LEU A 62 -9.41 -1.49 -3.89
N ASN A 63 -10.35 -2.06 -4.66
CA ASN A 63 -11.21 -1.30 -5.56
C ASN A 63 -12.21 -0.41 -4.81
N GLU A 64 -12.83 -0.92 -3.74
CA GLU A 64 -13.74 -0.14 -2.88
C GLU A 64 -13.05 1.10 -2.25
N MET A 65 -11.74 1.02 -2.04
CA MET A 65 -10.93 2.12 -1.50
C MET A 65 -10.33 3.03 -2.60
N ASN A 66 -10.69 2.82 -3.87
CA ASN A 66 -10.15 3.55 -5.03
C ASN A 66 -8.61 3.48 -5.16
N ILE A 67 -7.98 2.42 -4.65
CA ILE A 67 -6.52 2.23 -4.79
C ILE A 67 -6.14 2.05 -6.27
N PHE A 68 -7.01 1.43 -7.07
CA PHE A 68 -6.77 1.19 -8.49
C PHE A 68 -6.91 2.42 -9.38
N ASP A 69 -7.39 3.55 -8.85
CA ASP A 69 -7.43 4.83 -9.57
C ASP A 69 -6.06 5.52 -9.57
N LEU A 70 -5.15 5.07 -8.69
CA LEU A 70 -3.78 5.57 -8.62
C LEU A 70 -2.92 4.94 -9.74
N LYS A 71 -1.96 5.73 -10.22
CA LYS A 71 -1.01 5.29 -11.23
C LYS A 71 -0.20 4.09 -10.72
N ASP A 72 0.07 3.12 -11.58
CA ASP A 72 0.89 1.92 -11.32
C ASP A 72 0.34 0.97 -10.22
N SER A 73 -0.78 1.30 -9.59
CA SER A 73 -1.47 0.51 -8.56
C SER A 73 -1.71 -0.95 -8.95
N ALA A 74 -2.15 -1.21 -10.18
CA ALA A 74 -2.36 -2.56 -10.70
C ALA A 74 -1.06 -3.38 -10.76
N GLN A 75 0.06 -2.75 -11.11
CA GLN A 75 1.37 -3.41 -11.15
C GLN A 75 1.87 -3.70 -9.73
N ILE A 76 1.76 -2.73 -8.83
CA ILE A 76 2.16 -2.85 -7.43
C ILE A 76 1.36 -3.95 -6.72
N ALA A 77 0.04 -3.97 -6.92
CA ALA A 77 -0.84 -5.00 -6.36
C ALA A 77 -0.53 -6.40 -6.93
N ALA A 78 -0.23 -6.51 -8.22
CA ALA A 78 0.14 -7.79 -8.84
C ALA A 78 1.40 -8.38 -8.19
N GLN A 79 2.41 -7.53 -7.94
CA GLN A 79 3.64 -7.91 -7.26
C GLN A 79 3.38 -8.29 -5.79
N GLY A 80 2.63 -7.47 -5.05
CA GLY A 80 2.33 -7.72 -3.63
C GLY A 80 1.46 -8.96 -3.37
N LEU A 81 0.60 -9.32 -4.32
CA LEU A 81 -0.28 -10.50 -4.22
C LEU A 81 0.27 -11.74 -4.91
N ASN A 82 1.41 -11.63 -5.61
CA ASN A 82 2.01 -12.70 -6.41
C ASN A 82 1.03 -13.30 -7.45
N ILE A 83 0.33 -12.42 -8.18
CA ILE A 83 -0.61 -12.80 -9.25
C ILE A 83 -0.33 -12.02 -10.52
N SER A 84 -0.82 -12.49 -11.67
CA SER A 84 -0.63 -11.76 -12.93
C SER A 84 -1.46 -10.48 -12.98
N ILE A 85 -0.91 -9.42 -13.57
CA ILE A 85 -1.65 -8.17 -13.80
C ILE A 85 -2.92 -8.38 -14.63
N ASN A 86 -2.90 -9.35 -15.55
CA ASN A 86 -4.09 -9.78 -16.31
C ASN A 86 -5.21 -10.27 -15.40
N THR A 87 -4.87 -10.97 -14.32
CA THR A 87 -5.84 -11.43 -13.32
C THR A 87 -6.48 -10.25 -12.58
N ILE A 88 -5.69 -9.22 -12.26
CA ILE A 88 -6.21 -7.99 -11.66
C ILE A 88 -7.20 -7.31 -12.60
N TYR A 89 -6.80 -7.03 -13.85
CA TYR A 89 -7.70 -6.38 -14.81
C TYR A 89 -8.97 -7.21 -15.09
N ARG A 90 -8.85 -8.55 -15.14
CA ARG A 90 -9.99 -9.44 -15.27
C ARG A 90 -11.00 -9.22 -14.13
N TYR A 91 -10.55 -9.23 -12.89
CA TYR A 91 -11.42 -9.01 -11.74
C TYR A 91 -12.00 -7.59 -11.69
N LEU A 92 -11.19 -6.56 -11.96
CA LEU A 92 -11.68 -5.18 -12.01
C LEU A 92 -12.77 -5.00 -13.08
N ARG A 93 -12.64 -5.66 -14.23
CA ARG A 93 -13.68 -5.66 -15.27
C ARG A 93 -14.95 -6.37 -14.80
N GLU A 94 -14.82 -7.54 -14.15
CA GLU A 94 -15.97 -8.28 -13.58
C GLU A 94 -16.73 -7.47 -12.52
N LEU A 95 -16.00 -6.70 -11.69
CA LEU A 95 -16.58 -5.82 -10.66
C LEU A 95 -17.39 -4.67 -11.29
N ARG A 96 -16.79 -3.95 -12.25
CA ARG A 96 -17.49 -2.86 -12.96
C ARG A 96 -18.74 -3.34 -13.69
N HIS A 97 -18.73 -4.57 -14.23
CA HIS A 97 -19.92 -5.14 -14.85
C HIS A 97 -21.03 -5.44 -13.85
N HIS A 98 -20.72 -5.81 -12.60
CA HIS A 98 -21.72 -6.01 -11.56
C HIS A 98 -22.28 -4.68 -11.04
N GLU A 99 -21.44 -3.65 -10.88
CA GLU A 99 -21.87 -2.31 -10.43
C GLU A 99 -22.82 -1.65 -11.44
N ALA A 100 -22.57 -1.82 -12.74
CA ALA A 100 -23.39 -1.23 -13.80
C ALA A 100 -24.78 -1.90 -13.98
N LEU A 101 -25.07 -2.98 -13.26
CA LEU A 101 -26.33 -3.72 -13.34
C LEU A 101 -27.30 -3.38 -12.19
N HIS A 102 -26.91 -2.50 -11.27
CA HIS A 102 -27.73 -1.98 -10.18
C HIS A 102 -28.01 -0.48 -10.37
#